data_AF-A0A937L6T9-F1
#
_entry.id   AF-A0A937L6T9-F1
#
_cell.length_a   1.000
_cell.length_b   1.000
_cell.length_c   1.000
_cell.angle_alpha   90.00
_cell.angle_beta   90.00
_cell.angle_gamma   90.00
#
_symmetry.space_group_name_H-M   'P 1'
#
loop_
_entity.id
_entity.type
_entity.pdbx_description
1 polymer ?
#
loop_
_entity_poly.entity_id
_entity_poly.type
_entity_poly.pdbx_seq_one_letter_code
_entity_poly.pdbx_strand_id
1 'polypeptide(L)'
;MFEHAARNLRPFKWASLWVGAAIFVVVSAQAQNAMRAPLNIVPPAMQQAIGQPVTKNNATDKLAPRVAARQSKRAVRAVSAAPGSESGIVQVGQLGALQDAPIGLETGYGSNLWRGARLAFIVGQMARLPEELPLAALREAELKLHRSTTAVPVGTVDGTSWYAARLTRFLALGDTASVLALEALTGAVSSDPYAARAIAQANLGRGAGEAACAVPAPRRGTRGYADTLSFFMQLLVYCQLRAGEFEKAGLTLQLNEKSLGADKFYRELAFLMAAQATPEFGTVADVEAAKAAAQEPPLVVPSVLTPTQLALLQLAGYGITAPLDQVPPYFMQALAEDYAQPPLTQLGAALAAMRHGSLTAERFSQLSQLVDLTAFQ
;
A
#
# COMPACT_ATOMS: atom_id res chain seq x y z
N MET A 1 -40.78 -49.20 -15.07
CA MET A 1 -41.94 -48.95 -15.96
C MET A 1 -42.33 -47.50 -15.78
N PHE A 2 -42.02 -46.53 -16.64
CA PHE A 2 -41.70 -46.55 -18.06
C PHE A 2 -40.54 -45.58 -18.37
N GLU A 3 -39.72 -46.01 -19.30
CA GLU A 3 -38.68 -45.29 -20.01
C GLU A 3 -39.27 -44.51 -21.21
N HIS A 4 -38.48 -43.53 -21.69
CA HIS A 4 -38.42 -42.97 -23.06
C HIS A 4 -39.40 -41.87 -23.50
N ALA A 5 -38.86 -40.67 -23.72
CA ALA A 5 -38.74 -39.97 -25.03
C ALA A 5 -38.20 -38.54 -24.78
N ALA A 6 -36.91 -38.24 -24.99
CA ALA A 6 -36.26 -37.92 -26.26
C ALA A 6 -36.48 -36.46 -26.77
N ARG A 7 -35.40 -35.68 -26.60
CA ARG A 7 -34.72 -34.83 -27.60
C ARG A 7 -35.33 -33.48 -28.02
N ASN A 8 -34.38 -32.55 -28.11
CA ASN A 8 -34.30 -31.36 -28.96
C ASN A 8 -34.97 -30.09 -28.43
N LEU A 9 -34.15 -29.17 -27.91
CA LEU A 9 -34.15 -27.76 -28.31
C LEU A 9 -32.74 -27.17 -28.06
N ARG A 10 -32.16 -26.61 -29.12
CA ARG A 10 -30.83 -26.00 -29.19
C ARG A 10 -30.80 -24.62 -28.50
N PRO A 11 -29.61 -24.10 -28.13
CA PRO A 11 -29.48 -22.89 -27.33
C PRO A 11 -29.86 -21.62 -28.11
N PHE A 12 -30.70 -20.79 -27.50
CA PHE A 12 -31.12 -19.50 -28.02
C PHE A 12 -29.98 -18.49 -27.85
N LYS A 13 -29.32 -18.14 -28.96
CA LYS A 13 -28.29 -17.10 -29.03
C LYS A 13 -28.95 -15.73 -29.02
N TRP A 14 -28.77 -14.95 -27.96
CA TRP A 14 -29.02 -13.52 -27.99
C TRP A 14 -27.78 -12.81 -28.56
N ALA A 15 -27.83 -12.54 -29.86
CA ALA A 15 -27.02 -11.49 -30.47
C ALA A 15 -27.75 -10.17 -30.23
N SER A 16 -27.18 -9.29 -29.40
CA SER A 16 -27.59 -7.89 -29.36
C SER A 16 -26.38 -7.02 -29.68
N LEU A 17 -26.48 -6.38 -30.84
CA LEU A 17 -25.70 -5.23 -31.24
C LEU A 17 -25.84 -4.14 -30.18
N TRP A 18 -24.72 -3.58 -29.72
CA TRP A 18 -24.69 -2.21 -29.23
C TRP A 18 -23.69 -1.41 -30.05
N VAL A 19 -24.26 -0.43 -30.75
CA VAL A 19 -23.61 0.59 -31.57
C VAL A 19 -22.95 1.61 -30.64
N GLY A 20 -21.84 2.17 -31.14
CA GLY A 20 -20.90 3.00 -30.40
C GLY A 20 -21.45 4.29 -29.80
N ALA A 21 -20.79 4.69 -28.71
CA ALA A 21 -20.56 6.07 -28.34
C ALA A 21 -19.18 6.15 -27.69
N ALA A 22 -18.13 6.31 -28.52
CA ALA A 22 -16.79 6.62 -28.04
C ALA A 22 -16.76 8.08 -27.58
N ILE A 23 -16.88 8.30 -26.28
CA ILE A 23 -16.62 9.61 -25.67
C ILE A 23 -15.12 9.76 -25.56
N PHE A 24 -14.52 10.47 -26.54
CA PHE A 24 -13.16 10.97 -26.44
C PHE A 24 -13.10 12.02 -25.32
N VAL A 25 -12.60 11.63 -24.15
CA VAL A 25 -12.14 12.59 -23.15
C VAL A 25 -10.81 13.16 -23.64
N VAL A 26 -10.87 14.37 -24.17
CA VAL A 26 -9.68 15.18 -24.47
C VAL A 26 -9.08 15.62 -23.14
N VAL A 27 -8.13 14.84 -22.60
CA VAL A 27 -7.27 15.33 -21.51
C VAL A 27 -6.36 16.38 -22.12
N SER A 28 -6.69 17.65 -21.88
CA SER A 28 -5.80 18.75 -22.20
C SER A 28 -4.61 18.67 -21.24
N ALA A 29 -3.50 18.13 -21.70
CA ALA A 29 -2.23 18.22 -21.00
C ALA A 29 -1.76 19.68 -21.04
N GLN A 30 -2.17 20.47 -20.04
CA GLN A 30 -1.56 21.77 -19.79
C GLN A 30 -0.17 21.51 -19.22
N ALA A 31 0.84 21.61 -20.09
CA ALA A 31 2.24 21.70 -19.68
C ALA A 31 2.42 22.98 -18.84
N GLN A 32 2.38 22.85 -17.52
CA GLN A 32 2.72 23.93 -16.62
C GLN A 32 4.25 23.99 -16.49
N ASN A 33 4.83 25.00 -17.15
CA ASN A 33 6.22 25.39 -16.99
C ASN A 33 6.50 25.72 -15.53
N ALA A 34 7.29 24.88 -14.86
CA ALA A 34 7.84 25.18 -13.54
C ALA A 34 8.80 26.36 -13.67
N MET A 35 8.33 27.57 -13.32
CA MET A 35 9.21 28.72 -13.14
C MET A 35 10.13 28.48 -11.94
N ARG A 36 11.35 28.02 -12.21
CA ARG A 36 12.48 28.15 -11.27
C ARG A 36 12.96 29.60 -11.28
N ALA A 37 13.26 30.13 -10.10
CA ALA A 37 14.02 31.38 -9.98
C ALA A 37 15.32 31.28 -10.79
N PRO A 38 15.77 32.37 -11.47
CA PRO A 38 16.93 32.31 -12.33
C PRO A 38 18.18 31.97 -11.51
N LEU A 39 18.78 30.81 -11.78
CA LEU A 39 20.11 30.50 -11.28
C LEU A 39 21.12 31.42 -11.99
N ASN A 40 21.87 32.19 -11.22
CA ASN A 40 22.99 32.96 -11.73
C ASN A 40 24.14 31.98 -12.05
N ILE A 41 24.34 31.70 -13.35
CA ILE A 41 25.34 30.74 -13.86
C ILE A 41 26.72 31.41 -14.04
N VAL A 42 26.84 32.72 -13.81
CA VAL A 42 28.10 33.43 -14.00
C VAL A 42 29.05 33.18 -12.81
N PRO A 43 30.25 32.59 -13.03
CA PRO A 43 31.25 32.44 -11.99
C PRO A 43 31.63 33.81 -11.39
N PRO A 44 31.90 33.91 -10.07
CA PRO A 44 32.16 35.18 -9.40
C PRO A 44 33.26 36.03 -10.05
N ALA A 45 34.29 35.38 -10.61
CA ALA A 45 35.39 36.03 -11.30
C ALA A 45 34.98 36.81 -12.57
N MET A 46 33.86 36.43 -13.20
CA MET A 46 33.34 37.10 -14.40
C MET A 46 32.26 38.16 -14.10
N GLN A 47 31.76 38.26 -12.86
CA GLN A 47 30.72 39.24 -12.50
C GLN A 47 31.25 40.69 -12.51
N GLN A 48 32.54 40.88 -12.26
CA GLN A 48 33.20 42.20 -12.32
C GLN A 48 33.38 42.72 -13.74
N ALA A 49 33.41 41.85 -14.75
CA ALA A 49 33.57 42.23 -16.15
C ALA A 49 32.25 42.67 -16.83
N ILE A 50 31.09 42.35 -16.23
CA ILE A 50 29.76 42.57 -16.81
C ILE A 50 28.98 43.67 -16.06
N GLY A 51 29.64 44.40 -15.15
CA GLY A 51 29.07 45.59 -14.52
C GLY A 51 27.82 45.36 -13.65
N GLN A 52 27.61 44.15 -13.11
CA GLN A 52 26.51 43.91 -12.18
C GLN A 52 26.89 44.25 -10.73
N PRO A 53 26.00 44.88 -9.94
CA PRO A 53 26.30 45.29 -8.58
C PRO A 53 26.43 44.08 -7.65
N VAL A 54 27.60 43.94 -7.03
CA VAL A 54 27.86 42.94 -5.98
C VAL A 54 27.17 43.36 -4.69
N THR A 55 26.03 42.75 -4.36
CA THR A 55 25.43 42.92 -3.03
C THR A 55 26.23 42.10 -2.01
N LYS A 56 27.03 42.79 -1.18
CA LYS A 56 27.70 42.20 -0.02
C LYS A 56 26.66 41.82 1.05
N ASN A 57 26.36 40.53 1.19
CA ASN A 57 25.64 40.04 2.36
C ASN A 57 26.63 39.92 3.52
N ASN A 58 26.49 40.82 4.50
CA ASN A 58 27.26 40.82 5.73
C ASN A 58 26.97 39.54 6.52
N ALA A 59 28.04 38.80 6.83
CA ALA A 59 28.00 37.63 7.69
C ALA A 59 27.93 38.08 9.15
N THR A 60 26.80 37.85 9.81
CA THR A 60 26.74 37.53 11.25
C THR A 60 25.34 36.97 11.54
N ASP A 61 25.15 35.68 11.31
CA ASP A 61 24.14 34.93 12.06
C ASP A 61 24.65 33.50 12.26
N LYS A 62 25.14 33.23 13.46
CA LYS A 62 25.56 31.90 13.89
C LYS A 62 24.31 31.15 14.34
N LEU A 63 23.77 30.28 13.50
CA LEU A 63 22.85 29.22 13.93
C LEU A 63 23.09 27.90 13.19
N ALA A 64 23.22 26.86 14.02
CA ALA A 64 23.28 25.42 13.77
C ALA A 64 24.55 24.83 13.10
N PRO A 65 25.10 23.72 13.63
CA PRO A 65 26.17 22.99 12.96
C PRO A 65 25.64 22.41 11.66
N ARG A 66 26.27 22.79 10.54
CA ARG A 66 26.08 22.13 9.24
C ARG A 66 26.60 20.70 9.36
N VAL A 67 25.73 19.76 9.71
CA VAL A 67 25.96 18.36 9.35
C VAL A 67 25.94 18.33 7.82
N ALA A 68 27.09 17.99 7.24
CA ALA A 68 27.25 17.87 5.81
C ALA A 68 26.17 16.93 5.26
N ALA A 69 25.15 17.49 4.61
CA ALA A 69 24.38 16.74 3.64
C ALA A 69 25.41 16.23 2.64
N ARG A 70 25.64 14.92 2.64
CA ARG A 70 26.54 14.25 1.71
C ARG A 70 25.94 14.45 0.33
N GLN A 71 26.25 15.58 -0.31
CA GLN A 71 25.97 15.80 -1.71
C GLN A 71 26.73 14.70 -2.44
N SER A 72 25.99 13.73 -2.97
CA SER A 72 26.54 12.78 -3.92
C SER A 72 27.07 13.60 -5.10
N LYS A 73 28.38 13.84 -5.13
CA LYS A 73 29.08 14.22 -6.37
C LYS A 73 28.94 13.04 -7.33
N ARG A 74 27.82 12.96 -8.05
CA ARG A 74 27.61 11.96 -9.09
C ARG A 74 27.65 12.65 -10.44
N ALA A 75 28.44 12.09 -11.35
CA ALA A 75 28.83 12.71 -12.60
C ALA A 75 27.61 13.03 -13.46
N VAL A 76 27.45 14.30 -13.82
CA VAL A 76 26.52 14.76 -14.87
C VAL A 76 27.14 14.34 -16.20
N ARG A 77 26.46 13.46 -16.95
CA ARG A 77 26.87 13.12 -18.31
C ARG A 77 26.20 14.11 -19.25
N ALA A 78 26.96 15.04 -19.82
CA ALA A 78 26.46 15.92 -20.86
C ALA A 78 26.22 15.08 -22.13
N VAL A 79 24.98 15.07 -22.63
CA VAL A 79 24.67 14.52 -23.95
C VAL A 79 24.70 15.69 -24.92
N SER A 80 25.47 15.56 -26.00
CA SER A 80 25.50 16.56 -27.06
C SER A 80 24.13 16.68 -27.72
N ALA A 81 23.66 17.91 -27.91
CA ALA A 81 22.45 18.19 -28.65
C ALA A 81 22.55 17.64 -30.09
N ALA A 82 21.43 17.17 -30.65
CA ALA A 82 21.37 16.73 -32.05
C ALA A 82 21.73 17.90 -33.00
N PRO A 83 22.35 17.63 -34.16
CA PRO A 83 22.80 18.69 -35.06
C PRO A 83 21.58 19.49 -35.55
N GLY A 84 21.56 20.80 -35.26
CA GLY A 84 20.50 21.73 -35.70
C GLY A 84 19.62 22.33 -34.59
N SER A 85 19.89 22.10 -33.31
CA SER A 85 19.16 22.76 -32.21
C SER A 85 20.00 23.89 -31.57
N GLU A 86 19.54 25.14 -31.68
CA GLU A 86 20.17 26.33 -31.09
C GLU A 86 19.86 26.54 -29.59
N SER A 87 19.37 25.53 -28.88
CA SER A 87 19.02 25.68 -27.47
C SER A 87 19.61 24.58 -26.62
N GLY A 88 20.64 24.95 -25.83
CA GLY A 88 20.93 24.41 -24.49
C GLY A 88 21.28 22.94 -24.39
N ILE A 89 22.43 22.65 -23.78
CA ILE A 89 22.75 21.32 -23.27
C ILE A 89 21.61 20.89 -22.33
N VAL A 90 20.78 19.93 -22.75
CA VAL A 90 19.79 19.29 -21.88
C VAL A 90 20.57 18.44 -20.89
N GLN A 91 20.85 19.01 -19.72
CA GLN A 91 21.40 18.27 -18.59
C GLN A 91 20.31 17.37 -18.02
N VAL A 92 20.24 16.13 -18.49
CA VAL A 92 19.52 15.08 -17.78
C VAL A 92 20.37 14.72 -16.56
N GLY A 93 20.18 15.46 -15.46
CA GLY A 93 20.63 14.99 -14.16
C GLY A 93 20.00 13.61 -13.90
N GLN A 94 20.71 12.69 -13.25
CA GLN A 94 20.06 11.47 -12.78
C GLN A 94 18.84 11.89 -11.96
N LEU A 95 17.66 11.53 -12.46
CA LEU A 95 16.39 11.78 -11.79
C LEU A 95 16.52 11.20 -10.37
N GLY A 96 16.23 12.04 -9.36
CA GLY A 96 15.99 11.52 -8.02
C GLY A 96 14.86 10.50 -8.08
N ALA A 97 14.74 9.68 -7.04
CA ALA A 97 13.65 8.73 -6.97
C ALA A 97 12.32 9.50 -7.09
N LEU A 98 11.47 9.11 -8.05
CA LEU A 98 10.27 9.87 -8.42
C LEU A 98 9.36 10.08 -7.20
N GLN A 99 9.35 9.12 -6.27
CA GLN A 99 8.64 9.17 -4.99
C GLN A 99 9.07 10.30 -4.04
N ASP A 100 10.25 10.91 -4.21
CA ASP A 100 10.74 12.03 -3.41
C ASP A 100 10.40 13.40 -4.02
N ALA A 101 9.81 13.40 -5.23
CA ALA A 101 9.31 14.61 -5.88
C ALA A 101 7.98 15.08 -5.25
N PRO A 102 7.57 16.35 -5.46
CA PRO A 102 6.27 16.87 -5.04
C PRO A 102 5.10 16.23 -5.82
N ILE A 103 4.92 14.92 -5.66
CA ILE A 103 3.86 14.11 -6.27
C ILE A 103 2.75 13.89 -5.27
N GLY A 104 1.52 14.01 -5.77
CA GLY A 104 0.30 13.90 -4.99
C GLY A 104 -0.89 13.77 -5.93
N LEU A 105 -2.04 13.42 -5.35
CA LEU A 105 -3.33 13.32 -6.03
C LEU A 105 -4.07 14.66 -6.00
N GLU A 106 -3.65 15.60 -5.15
CA GLU A 106 -4.33 16.87 -4.90
C GLU A 106 -3.32 18.01 -4.61
N THR A 107 -3.74 19.27 -4.71
CA THR A 107 -2.88 20.46 -4.49
C THR A 107 -2.50 20.70 -3.02
N GLY A 108 -3.24 20.14 -2.06
CA GLY A 108 -2.94 20.19 -0.63
C GLY A 108 -3.06 21.57 0.02
N TYR A 109 -2.17 21.85 0.98
CA TYR A 109 -2.12 23.08 1.78
C TYR A 109 -0.99 24.05 1.37
N GLY A 110 -0.47 23.89 0.14
CA GLY A 110 0.58 24.72 -0.42
C GLY A 110 2.00 24.19 -0.21
N SER A 111 2.96 24.81 -0.89
CA SER A 111 4.35 24.34 -1.00
C SER A 111 5.20 24.56 0.26
N ASN A 112 4.74 25.39 1.19
CA ASN A 112 5.50 25.80 2.38
C ASN A 112 5.10 25.09 3.67
N LEU A 113 4.14 24.16 3.61
CA LEU A 113 3.62 23.45 4.77
C LEU A 113 4.71 22.83 5.66
N TRP A 114 5.70 22.17 5.03
CA TRP A 114 6.77 21.47 5.74
C TRP A 114 8.06 22.29 5.87
N ARG A 115 8.01 23.60 5.59
CA ARG A 115 9.19 24.45 5.64
C ARG A 115 9.77 24.47 7.06
N GLY A 116 11.02 24.04 7.18
CA GLY A 116 11.73 23.98 8.47
C GLY A 116 11.44 22.72 9.30
N ALA A 117 10.50 21.87 8.89
CA ALA A 117 10.17 20.64 9.58
C ALA A 117 11.10 19.49 9.14
N ARG A 118 11.50 18.64 10.10
CA ARG A 118 12.31 17.46 9.84
C ARG A 118 11.42 16.25 9.63
N LEU A 119 11.78 15.39 8.68
CA LEU A 119 11.03 14.15 8.41
C LEU A 119 10.87 13.29 9.68
N ALA A 120 11.90 13.18 10.51
CA ALA A 120 11.87 12.41 11.77
C ALA A 120 10.78 12.89 12.73
N PHE A 121 10.60 14.20 12.80
CA PHE A 121 9.57 14.79 13.63
C PHE A 121 8.18 14.47 13.06
N ILE A 122 7.97 14.70 11.76
CA ILE A 122 6.65 14.51 11.14
C ILE A 122 6.23 13.04 11.14
N VAL A 123 7.12 12.12 10.77
CA VAL A 123 6.83 10.68 10.80
C VAL A 123 6.51 10.23 12.23
N GLY A 124 7.24 10.74 13.23
CA GLY A 124 6.95 10.48 14.63
C GLY A 124 5.58 11.01 15.08
N GLN A 125 5.13 12.16 14.55
CA GLN A 125 3.79 12.68 14.80
C GLN A 125 2.70 11.89 14.07
N MET A 126 2.93 11.52 12.81
CA MET A 126 2.00 10.70 12.02
C MET A 126 1.70 9.35 12.69
N ALA A 127 2.73 8.71 13.24
CA ALA A 127 2.59 7.43 13.94
C ALA A 127 1.74 7.52 15.23
N ARG A 128 1.51 8.72 15.76
CA ARG A 128 0.70 8.95 16.98
C ARG A 128 -0.73 9.36 16.66
N LEU A 129 -1.05 9.65 15.40
CA LEU A 129 -2.41 10.03 15.02
C LEU A 129 -3.33 8.81 15.14
N PRO A 130 -4.56 8.98 15.65
CA PRO A 130 -5.50 7.88 15.77
C PRO A 130 -5.85 7.33 14.38
N GLU A 131 -6.13 6.03 14.31
CA GLU A 131 -6.59 5.38 13.08
C GLU A 131 -8.06 5.72 12.77
N GLU A 132 -8.83 5.96 13.84
CA GLU A 132 -10.21 6.44 13.78
C GLU A 132 -10.30 7.92 14.16
N LEU A 133 -10.81 8.73 13.23
CA LEU A 133 -11.10 10.13 13.48
C LEU A 133 -12.62 10.31 13.64
N PRO A 134 -13.10 10.79 14.81
CA PRO A 134 -14.54 10.90 15.07
C PRO A 134 -15.23 11.96 14.21
N LEU A 135 -14.47 12.92 13.67
CA LEU A 135 -14.97 13.99 12.82
C LEU A 135 -14.53 13.78 11.37
N ALA A 136 -15.51 13.69 10.46
CA ALA A 136 -15.26 13.53 9.02
C ALA A 136 -14.33 14.64 8.47
N ALA A 137 -14.51 15.88 8.93
CA ALA A 137 -13.65 17.00 8.52
C ALA A 137 -12.17 16.82 8.90
N LEU A 138 -11.87 16.19 10.05
CA LEU A 138 -10.48 15.89 10.44
C LEU A 138 -9.87 14.82 9.53
N ARG A 139 -10.68 13.80 9.20
CA ARG A 139 -10.27 12.73 8.27
C ARG A 139 -9.98 13.30 6.89
N GLU A 140 -10.87 14.11 6.35
CA GLU A 140 -10.66 14.79 5.06
C GLU A 140 -9.45 15.69 5.08
N ALA A 141 -9.25 16.44 6.18
CA ALA A 141 -8.10 17.31 6.32
C ALA A 141 -6.77 16.52 6.29
N GLU A 142 -6.73 15.36 6.94
CA GLU A 142 -5.58 14.46 6.95
C GLU A 142 -5.37 13.76 5.59
N LEU A 143 -6.44 13.29 4.95
CA LEU A 143 -6.33 12.71 3.60
C LEU A 143 -5.78 13.75 2.63
N LYS A 144 -6.29 14.98 2.65
CA LYS A 144 -5.79 16.10 1.84
C LYS A 144 -4.32 16.43 2.15
N LEU A 145 -3.92 16.35 3.42
CA LEU A 145 -2.53 16.55 3.84
C LEU A 145 -1.60 15.54 3.17
N HIS A 146 -1.97 14.26 3.20
CA HIS A 146 -1.14 13.17 2.68
C HIS A 146 -1.25 13.01 1.16
N ARG A 147 -2.41 13.31 0.55
CA ARG A 147 -2.60 13.30 -0.91
C ARG A 147 -1.94 14.49 -1.60
N SER A 148 -1.47 15.48 -0.84
CA SER A 148 -0.90 16.70 -1.40
C SER A 148 0.36 16.47 -2.25
N THR A 149 0.49 17.30 -3.29
CA THR A 149 1.73 17.53 -4.06
C THR A 149 2.75 18.37 -3.27
N THR A 150 2.61 18.50 -1.95
CA THR A 150 3.52 19.33 -1.17
C THR A 150 4.92 18.71 -1.11
N ALA A 151 5.94 19.56 -1.21
CA ALA A 151 7.34 19.16 -1.17
C ALA A 151 7.66 18.33 0.09
N VAL A 152 8.45 17.27 -0.10
CA VAL A 152 8.81 16.33 0.95
C VAL A 152 9.56 17.02 2.09
N PRO A 153 9.26 16.71 3.37
CA PRO A 153 10.05 17.22 4.49
C PRO A 153 11.51 16.82 4.40
N VAL A 154 12.42 17.66 4.91
CA VAL A 154 13.85 17.40 4.79
C VAL A 154 14.31 16.27 5.72
N GLY A 155 15.15 15.38 5.20
CA GLY A 155 15.85 14.33 5.96
C GLY A 155 15.42 12.90 5.62
N THR A 156 15.94 11.95 6.39
CA THR A 156 15.55 10.52 6.35
C THR A 156 15.37 10.01 7.77
N VAL A 157 14.51 9.01 7.98
CA VAL A 157 14.16 8.48 9.31
C VAL A 157 14.22 6.97 9.24
N ASP A 158 15.13 6.35 10.00
CA ASP A 158 15.25 4.88 10.13
C ASP A 158 15.22 4.08 8.82
N GLY A 159 15.52 4.74 7.69
CA GLY A 159 15.41 4.16 6.36
C GLY A 159 14.05 4.12 5.71
N THR A 160 13.02 4.63 6.37
CA THR A 160 11.72 4.90 5.77
C THR A 160 11.74 6.21 4.98
N SER A 161 11.28 6.16 3.73
CA SER A 161 11.05 7.36 2.91
C SER A 161 9.77 8.06 3.36
N TRP A 162 9.63 9.35 3.06
CA TRP A 162 8.37 10.07 3.27
C TRP A 162 7.22 9.39 2.53
N TYR A 163 7.48 8.90 1.32
CA TYR A 163 6.51 8.21 0.50
C TYR A 163 6.01 6.93 1.19
N ALA A 164 6.91 6.08 1.68
CA ALA A 164 6.53 4.88 2.43
C ALA A 164 5.74 5.19 3.71
N ALA A 165 6.13 6.24 4.44
CA ALA A 165 5.39 6.69 5.63
C ALA A 165 3.97 7.15 5.28
N ARG A 166 3.82 7.87 4.16
CA ARG A 166 2.53 8.32 3.61
C ARG A 166 1.65 7.13 3.21
N LEU A 167 2.19 6.15 2.49
CA LEU A 167 1.45 4.94 2.12
C LEU A 167 0.98 4.16 3.34
N THR A 168 1.86 4.00 4.34
CA THR A 168 1.51 3.34 5.60
C THR A 168 0.39 4.09 6.32
N ARG A 169 0.40 5.43 6.29
CA ARG A 169 -0.67 6.22 6.90
C ARG A 169 -2.00 6.08 6.16
N PHE A 170 -2.00 6.00 4.83
CA PHE A 170 -3.23 5.70 4.09
C PHE A 170 -3.82 4.34 4.45
N LEU A 171 -2.98 3.31 4.62
CA LEU A 171 -3.44 2.01 5.11
C LEU A 171 -4.07 2.11 6.49
N ALA A 172 -3.44 2.81 7.44
CA ALA A 172 -4.00 3.03 8.78
C ALA A 172 -5.35 3.77 8.74
N LEU A 173 -5.57 4.63 7.74
CA LEU A 173 -6.86 5.29 7.52
C LEU A 173 -7.87 4.42 6.76
N GLY A 174 -7.48 3.26 6.23
CA GLY A 174 -8.32 2.41 5.37
C GLY A 174 -8.37 2.84 3.89
N ASP A 175 -7.59 3.84 3.48
CA ASP A 175 -7.60 4.41 2.12
C ASP A 175 -6.64 3.67 1.18
N THR A 176 -7.02 2.47 0.78
CA THR A 176 -6.28 1.67 -0.21
C THR A 176 -6.30 2.31 -1.61
N ALA A 177 -7.26 3.20 -1.90
CA ALA A 177 -7.37 3.87 -3.20
C ALA A 177 -6.21 4.82 -3.44
N SER A 178 -5.89 5.65 -2.44
CA SER A 178 -4.75 6.57 -2.54
C SER A 178 -3.42 5.83 -2.66
N VAL A 179 -3.27 4.69 -1.98
CA VAL A 179 -2.05 3.88 -2.08
C VAL A 179 -1.80 3.44 -3.51
N LEU A 180 -2.82 2.85 -4.15
CA LEU A 180 -2.70 2.32 -5.50
C LEU A 180 -2.64 3.43 -6.56
N ALA A 181 -3.36 4.54 -6.36
CA ALA A 181 -3.29 5.69 -7.26
C ALA A 181 -1.91 6.35 -7.25
N LEU A 182 -1.28 6.47 -6.07
CA LEU A 182 0.08 6.99 -5.97
C LEU A 182 1.12 6.02 -6.55
N GLU A 183 0.92 4.71 -6.38
CA GLU A 183 1.80 3.74 -7.03
C GLU A 183 1.74 3.83 -8.55
N ALA A 184 0.55 3.99 -9.12
CA ALA A 184 0.38 4.17 -10.56
C ALA A 184 1.13 5.40 -11.12
N LEU A 185 1.33 6.44 -10.29
CA LEU A 185 2.09 7.64 -10.67
C LEU A 185 3.61 7.48 -10.51
N THR A 186 4.06 6.65 -9.56
CA THR A 186 5.47 6.64 -9.13
C THR A 186 6.24 5.37 -9.53
N GLY A 187 5.58 4.21 -9.61
CA GLY A 187 6.25 2.92 -9.80
C GLY A 187 7.22 2.55 -8.67
N ALA A 188 6.98 3.03 -7.45
CA ALA A 188 7.90 2.96 -6.33
C ALA A 188 8.16 1.52 -5.85
N VAL A 189 7.25 0.58 -6.17
CA VAL A 189 7.32 -0.84 -5.77
C VAL A 189 8.67 -1.50 -6.06
N SER A 190 9.36 -1.09 -7.13
CA SER A 190 10.63 -1.69 -7.56
C SER A 190 11.86 -1.18 -6.79
N SER A 191 11.73 -0.06 -6.08
CA SER A 191 12.86 0.69 -5.52
C SER A 191 12.79 0.92 -4.01
N ASP A 192 11.59 0.85 -3.42
CA ASP A 192 11.36 1.05 -1.99
C ASP A 192 10.62 -0.17 -1.38
N PRO A 193 11.30 -1.03 -0.60
CA PRO A 193 10.69 -2.19 0.03
C PRO A 193 9.51 -1.87 0.96
N TYR A 194 9.53 -0.72 1.63
CA TYR A 194 8.43 -0.32 2.51
C TYR A 194 7.21 0.12 1.70
N ALA A 195 7.42 0.82 0.59
CA ALA A 195 6.34 1.12 -0.34
C ALA A 195 5.76 -0.17 -0.93
N ALA A 196 6.61 -1.10 -1.37
CA ALA A 196 6.16 -2.38 -1.90
C ALA A 196 5.30 -3.17 -0.90
N ARG A 197 5.71 -3.22 0.38
CA ARG A 197 4.90 -3.83 1.45
C ARG A 197 3.53 -3.17 1.56
N ALA A 198 3.47 -1.83 1.60
CA ALA A 198 2.22 -1.11 1.72
C ALA A 198 1.29 -1.33 0.51
N ILE A 199 1.85 -1.42 -0.70
CA ILE A 199 1.10 -1.70 -1.93
C ILE A 199 0.55 -3.13 -1.93
N ALA A 200 1.34 -4.12 -1.51
CA ALA A 200 0.86 -5.49 -1.35
C ALA A 200 -0.28 -5.56 -0.33
N GLN A 201 -0.14 -4.90 0.82
CA GLN A 201 -1.18 -4.81 1.85
C GLN A 201 -2.45 -4.12 1.34
N ALA A 202 -2.34 -3.05 0.54
CA ALA A 202 -3.49 -2.39 -0.06
C ALA A 202 -4.27 -3.33 -1.00
N ASN A 203 -3.55 -4.16 -1.79
CA ASN A 203 -4.18 -5.16 -2.65
C ASN A 203 -4.84 -6.28 -1.84
N LEU A 204 -4.18 -6.78 -0.78
CA LEU A 204 -4.77 -7.78 0.12
C LEU A 204 -6.05 -7.25 0.78
N GLY A 205 -6.03 -6.00 1.28
CA GLY A 205 -7.20 -5.37 1.91
C GLY A 205 -8.38 -5.11 0.98
N ARG A 206 -8.17 -5.17 -0.34
CA ARG A 206 -9.21 -5.11 -1.38
C ARG A 206 -9.68 -6.49 -1.84
N GLY A 207 -9.19 -7.57 -1.24
CA GLY A 207 -9.41 -8.93 -1.73
C GLY A 207 -8.74 -9.21 -3.08
N ALA A 208 -7.89 -8.29 -3.56
CA ALA A 208 -7.19 -8.39 -4.84
C ALA A 208 -5.90 -9.21 -4.69
N GLY A 209 -6.04 -10.47 -4.28
CA GLY A 209 -4.90 -11.37 -4.03
C GLY A 209 -3.96 -11.47 -5.21
N GLU A 210 -4.48 -11.60 -6.44
CA GLU A 210 -3.67 -11.64 -7.66
C GLU A 210 -2.77 -10.42 -7.81
N ALA A 211 -3.32 -9.23 -7.60
CA ALA A 211 -2.56 -7.99 -7.63
C ALA A 211 -1.52 -7.92 -6.49
N ALA A 212 -1.84 -8.45 -5.30
CA ALA A 212 -0.88 -8.53 -4.20
C ALA A 212 0.32 -9.43 -4.54
N CYS A 213 0.09 -10.55 -5.24
CA CYS A 213 1.17 -11.45 -5.67
C CYS A 213 1.96 -10.96 -6.87
N ALA A 214 1.42 -10.00 -7.62
CA ALA A 214 2.16 -9.32 -8.68
C ALA A 214 3.18 -8.30 -8.12
N VAL A 215 3.12 -7.96 -6.83
CA VAL A 215 4.09 -7.07 -6.19
C VAL A 215 5.44 -7.80 -6.08
N PRO A 216 6.51 -7.29 -6.72
CA PRO A 216 7.81 -7.95 -6.68
C PRO A 216 8.41 -7.92 -5.28
N ALA A 217 9.04 -9.02 -4.89
CA ALA A 217 9.84 -9.06 -3.68
C ALA A 217 11.03 -8.08 -3.79
N PRO A 218 11.38 -7.38 -2.69
CA PRO A 218 12.46 -6.40 -2.70
C PRO A 218 13.80 -7.07 -2.97
N ARG A 219 14.66 -6.39 -3.75
CA ARG A 219 15.99 -6.91 -4.09
C ARG A 219 16.89 -6.91 -2.85
N ARG A 220 17.67 -7.97 -2.66
CA ARG A 220 18.67 -8.04 -1.59
C ARG A 220 19.63 -6.85 -1.67
N GLY A 221 19.91 -6.24 -0.52
CA GLY A 221 20.78 -5.05 -0.43
C GLY A 221 20.07 -3.71 -0.62
N THR A 222 18.76 -3.71 -0.92
CA THR A 222 17.93 -2.50 -0.81
C THR A 222 17.72 -2.11 0.65
N ARG A 223 17.61 -0.81 0.92
CA ARG A 223 17.34 -0.29 2.27
C ARG A 223 15.91 -0.68 2.68
N GLY A 224 15.73 -1.27 3.86
CA GLY A 224 14.44 -1.81 4.31
C GLY A 224 14.17 -3.26 3.90
N TYR A 225 15.09 -3.92 3.17
CA TYR A 225 14.96 -5.34 2.82
C TYR A 225 14.80 -6.24 4.05
N ALA A 226 15.67 -6.10 5.05
CA ALA A 226 15.64 -6.95 6.23
C ALA A 226 14.34 -6.77 7.04
N ASP A 227 13.87 -5.53 7.15
CA ASP A 227 12.67 -5.17 7.93
C ASP A 227 11.36 -5.63 7.27
N THR A 228 11.39 -5.89 5.96
CA THR A 228 10.22 -6.34 5.18
C THR A 228 10.31 -7.81 4.75
N LEU A 229 11.42 -8.48 5.05
CA LEU A 229 11.69 -9.85 4.61
C LEU A 229 10.62 -10.83 5.08
N SER A 230 10.26 -10.81 6.36
CA SER A 230 9.26 -11.74 6.92
C SER A 230 7.90 -11.59 6.23
N PHE A 231 7.47 -10.35 6.00
CA PHE A 231 6.23 -10.05 5.27
C PHE A 231 6.27 -10.62 3.85
N PHE A 232 7.34 -10.40 3.08
CA PHE A 232 7.43 -10.90 1.71
C PHE A 232 7.57 -12.41 1.63
N MET A 233 8.17 -13.05 2.66
CA MET A 233 8.19 -14.50 2.76
C MET A 233 6.81 -15.09 3.06
N GLN A 234 6.04 -14.47 3.95
CA GLN A 234 4.63 -14.84 4.16
C GLN A 234 3.82 -14.61 2.88
N LEU A 235 3.96 -13.47 2.21
CA LEU A 235 3.28 -13.20 0.96
C LEU A 235 3.61 -14.26 -0.11
N LEU A 236 4.87 -14.68 -0.22
CA LEU A 236 5.28 -15.74 -1.14
C LEU A 236 4.53 -17.06 -0.87
N VAL A 237 4.45 -17.49 0.39
CA VAL A 237 3.71 -18.70 0.78
C VAL A 237 2.23 -18.56 0.45
N TYR A 238 1.62 -17.42 0.79
CA TYR A 238 0.23 -17.12 0.43
C TYR A 238 0.00 -17.22 -1.08
N CYS A 239 0.90 -16.68 -1.90
CA CYS A 239 0.79 -16.72 -3.36
C CYS A 239 0.90 -18.15 -3.90
N GLN A 240 1.79 -18.98 -3.35
CA GLN A 240 1.93 -20.39 -3.73
C GLN A 240 0.66 -21.19 -3.37
N LEU A 241 0.12 -20.98 -2.16
CA LEU A 241 -1.13 -21.61 -1.73
C LEU A 241 -2.31 -21.21 -2.62
N ARG A 242 -2.43 -19.93 -2.97
CA ARG A 242 -3.50 -19.47 -3.87
C ARG A 242 -3.37 -20.06 -5.27
N ALA A 243 -2.15 -20.23 -5.77
CA ALA A 243 -1.87 -20.87 -7.04
C ALA A 243 -2.08 -22.40 -7.02
N GLY A 244 -2.44 -22.99 -5.88
CA GLY A 244 -2.56 -24.45 -5.72
C GLY A 244 -1.21 -25.18 -5.70
N GLU A 245 -0.09 -24.45 -5.55
CA GLU A 245 1.26 -25.02 -5.48
C GLU A 245 1.57 -25.53 -4.06
N PHE A 246 0.72 -26.43 -3.53
CA PHE A 246 0.76 -26.86 -2.12
C PHE A 246 2.11 -27.45 -1.69
N GLU A 247 2.71 -28.32 -2.50
CA GLU A 247 4.03 -28.93 -2.23
C GLU A 247 5.13 -27.88 -2.13
N LYS A 248 5.08 -26.87 -3.00
CA LYS A 248 6.04 -25.77 -3.04
C LYS A 248 5.86 -24.85 -1.84
N ALA A 249 4.62 -24.62 -1.42
CA ALA A 249 4.30 -23.91 -0.18
C ALA A 249 4.84 -24.64 1.05
N GLY A 250 4.61 -25.95 1.14
CA GLY A 250 5.14 -26.81 2.21
C GLY A 250 6.66 -26.77 2.28
N LEU A 251 7.34 -26.94 1.14
CA LEU A 251 8.80 -26.84 1.07
C LEU A 251 9.32 -25.45 1.45
N THR A 252 8.64 -24.39 0.99
CA THR A 252 9.01 -23.00 1.32
C THR A 252 8.89 -22.75 2.82
N LEU A 253 7.84 -23.24 3.47
CA LEU A 253 7.64 -23.16 4.92
C LEU A 253 8.76 -23.88 5.68
N GLN A 254 9.09 -25.11 5.29
CA GLN A 254 10.12 -25.92 5.94
C GLN A 254 11.52 -25.30 5.80
N LEU A 255 11.90 -24.85 4.60
CA LEU A 255 13.23 -24.28 4.35
C LEU A 255 13.42 -22.90 5.01
N ASN A 256 12.33 -22.19 5.31
CA ASN A 256 12.37 -20.82 5.79
C ASN A 256 11.78 -20.66 7.20
N GLU A 257 11.69 -21.72 7.99
CA GLU A 257 11.11 -21.69 9.34
C GLU A 257 11.65 -20.54 10.20
N LYS A 258 12.96 -20.29 10.14
CA LYS A 258 13.63 -19.18 10.86
C LYS A 258 13.27 -17.79 10.32
N SER A 259 13.14 -17.66 9.00
CA SER A 259 12.85 -16.37 8.32
C SER A 259 11.37 -15.99 8.39
N LEU A 260 10.50 -16.99 8.50
CA LEU A 260 9.07 -16.87 8.81
C LEU A 260 8.83 -16.69 10.34
N GLY A 261 9.90 -16.51 11.11
CA GLY A 261 9.93 -16.55 12.57
C GLY A 261 8.97 -15.60 13.29
N ALA A 262 8.63 -16.00 14.53
CA ALA A 262 7.65 -15.48 15.49
C ALA A 262 6.16 -15.69 15.15
N ASP A 263 5.75 -15.66 13.88
CA ASP A 263 4.34 -15.82 13.52
C ASP A 263 3.93 -17.30 13.46
N LYS A 264 3.72 -17.88 14.65
CA LYS A 264 3.33 -19.29 14.82
C LYS A 264 2.01 -19.61 14.12
N PHE A 265 1.00 -18.75 14.33
CA PHE A 265 -0.34 -18.95 13.77
C PHE A 265 -0.31 -18.99 12.24
N TYR A 266 0.34 -18.02 11.60
CA TYR A 266 0.48 -18.02 10.13
C TYR A 266 1.14 -19.31 9.62
N ARG A 267 2.24 -19.72 10.26
CA ARG A 267 3.01 -20.90 9.83
C ARG A 267 2.20 -22.19 9.96
N GLU A 268 1.52 -22.38 11.08
CA GLU A 268 0.72 -23.60 11.32
C GLU A 268 -0.48 -23.66 10.39
N LEU A 269 -1.21 -22.56 10.21
CA LEU A 269 -2.31 -22.51 9.25
C LEU A 269 -1.83 -22.76 7.82
N ALA A 270 -0.76 -22.12 7.39
CA ALA A 270 -0.20 -22.31 6.05
C ALA A 270 0.31 -23.74 5.84
N PHE A 271 0.87 -24.36 6.88
CA PHE A 271 1.32 -25.75 6.83
C PHE A 271 0.14 -26.72 6.68
N LEU A 272 -0.93 -26.53 7.46
CA LEU A 272 -2.16 -27.32 7.34
C LEU A 272 -2.79 -27.16 5.96
N MET A 273 -2.85 -25.93 5.42
CA MET A 273 -3.32 -25.69 4.06
C MET A 273 -2.45 -26.37 3.00
N ALA A 274 -1.12 -26.33 3.13
CA ALA A 274 -0.21 -27.03 2.24
C ALA A 274 -0.37 -28.56 2.32
N ALA A 275 -0.63 -29.09 3.51
CA ALA A 275 -0.96 -30.49 3.73
C ALA A 275 -2.40 -30.85 3.34
N GLN A 276 -3.21 -29.86 2.93
CA GLN A 276 -4.64 -30.01 2.65
C GLN A 276 -5.43 -30.59 3.84
N ALA A 277 -4.97 -30.30 5.06
CA ALA A 277 -5.61 -30.70 6.31
C ALA A 277 -6.54 -29.58 6.81
N THR A 278 -7.63 -29.99 7.46
CA THR A 278 -8.58 -29.06 8.09
C THR A 278 -8.07 -28.65 9.48
N PRO A 279 -7.74 -27.37 9.74
CA PRO A 279 -7.46 -26.90 11.09
C PRO A 279 -8.65 -27.05 12.02
N GLU A 280 -8.38 -27.52 13.23
CA GLU A 280 -9.29 -27.39 14.36
C GLU A 280 -8.92 -26.11 15.12
N PHE A 281 -9.89 -25.22 15.32
CA PHE A 281 -9.70 -24.00 16.09
C PHE A 281 -10.18 -24.18 17.52
N GLY A 282 -9.43 -23.63 18.48
CA GLY A 282 -9.74 -23.75 19.89
C GLY A 282 -9.25 -22.58 20.73
N THR A 283 -9.52 -22.67 22.02
CA THR A 283 -9.06 -21.72 23.03
C THR A 283 -7.72 -22.12 23.62
N VAL A 284 -7.09 -21.21 24.37
CA VAL A 284 -5.87 -21.52 25.13
C VAL A 284 -6.11 -22.66 26.13
N ALA A 285 -7.32 -22.77 26.69
CA ALA A 285 -7.68 -23.87 27.59
C ALA A 285 -7.72 -25.21 26.86
N ASP A 286 -8.24 -25.24 25.63
CA ASP A 286 -8.29 -26.46 24.81
C ASP A 286 -6.90 -26.94 24.42
N VAL A 287 -5.96 -26.01 24.18
CA VAL A 287 -4.54 -26.34 23.94
C VAL A 287 -3.92 -27.00 25.17
N GLU A 288 -4.16 -26.50 26.37
CA GLU A 288 -3.63 -27.11 27.59
C GLU A 288 -4.27 -28.48 27.88
N ALA A 289 -5.56 -28.63 27.61
CA ALA A 289 -6.25 -29.91 27.71
C ALA A 289 -5.70 -30.95 26.70
N ALA A 290 -5.48 -30.56 25.44
CA ALA A 290 -4.90 -31.41 24.42
C ALA A 290 -3.48 -31.85 24.77
N LYS A 291 -2.64 -30.94 25.28
CA LYS A 291 -1.30 -31.26 25.79
C LYS A 291 -1.35 -32.28 26.93
N ALA A 292 -2.25 -32.10 27.89
CA ALA A 292 -2.42 -33.03 29.00
C ALA A 292 -2.87 -34.43 28.54
N ALA A 293 -3.68 -34.49 27.48
CA ALA A 293 -4.16 -35.73 26.85
C ALA A 293 -3.19 -36.32 25.82
N ALA A 294 -2.01 -35.71 25.59
CA ALA A 294 -1.07 -36.07 24.52
C ALA A 294 -1.70 -36.12 23.12
N GLN A 295 -2.66 -35.21 22.87
CA GLN A 295 -3.34 -35.01 21.59
C GLN A 295 -2.75 -33.82 20.83
N GLU A 296 -3.03 -33.74 19.53
CA GLU A 296 -2.64 -32.61 18.70
C GLU A 296 -3.41 -31.35 19.17
N PRO A 297 -2.71 -30.25 19.52
CA PRO A 297 -3.39 -29.07 20.06
C PRO A 297 -4.11 -28.30 18.95
N PRO A 298 -5.33 -27.78 19.22
CA PRO A 298 -6.02 -26.94 18.26
C PRO A 298 -5.29 -25.62 18.03
N LEU A 299 -5.53 -25.01 16.87
CA LEU A 299 -4.96 -23.73 16.49
C LEU A 299 -5.70 -22.60 17.20
N VAL A 300 -4.96 -21.70 17.86
CA VAL A 300 -5.53 -20.54 18.56
C VAL A 300 -5.38 -19.30 17.69
N VAL A 301 -6.51 -18.66 17.38
CA VAL A 301 -6.53 -17.39 16.64
C VAL A 301 -5.97 -16.28 17.54
N PRO A 302 -4.93 -15.53 17.12
CA PRO A 302 -4.45 -14.38 17.87
C PRO A 302 -5.52 -13.31 18.02
N SER A 303 -5.49 -12.53 19.12
CA SER A 303 -6.39 -11.39 19.27
C SER A 303 -6.16 -10.35 18.18
N VAL A 304 -4.90 -9.97 17.93
CA VAL A 304 -4.56 -9.05 16.85
C VAL A 304 -4.07 -9.85 15.64
N LEU A 305 -4.81 -9.77 14.55
CA LEU A 305 -4.46 -10.45 13.31
C LEU A 305 -3.59 -9.58 12.43
N THR A 306 -2.52 -10.16 11.91
CA THR A 306 -1.68 -9.52 10.92
C THR A 306 -2.34 -9.56 9.53
N PRO A 307 -1.97 -8.66 8.61
CA PRO A 307 -2.53 -8.60 7.25
C PRO A 307 -2.41 -9.92 6.48
N THR A 308 -1.28 -10.61 6.64
CA THR A 308 -1.00 -11.88 5.97
C THR A 308 -1.79 -13.02 6.62
N GLN A 309 -2.03 -13.00 7.93
CA GLN A 309 -2.91 -13.95 8.62
C GLN A 309 -4.37 -13.79 8.16
N LEU A 310 -4.87 -12.54 8.06
CA LEU A 310 -6.22 -12.26 7.55
C LEU A 310 -6.40 -12.78 6.13
N ALA A 311 -5.46 -12.44 5.23
CA ALA A 311 -5.49 -12.92 3.86
C ALA A 311 -5.45 -14.45 3.76
N LEU A 312 -4.68 -15.12 4.64
CA LEU A 312 -4.58 -16.57 4.69
C LEU A 312 -5.89 -17.22 5.18
N LEU A 313 -6.52 -16.66 6.21
CA LEU A 313 -7.84 -17.10 6.69
C LEU A 313 -8.91 -16.98 5.59
N GLN A 314 -8.95 -15.83 4.91
CA GLN A 314 -9.87 -15.61 3.79
C GLN A 314 -9.62 -16.60 2.65
N LEU A 315 -8.35 -16.84 2.31
CA LEU A 315 -7.99 -17.82 1.27
C LEU A 315 -8.43 -19.24 1.64
N ALA A 316 -8.36 -19.59 2.92
CA ALA A 316 -8.81 -20.88 3.43
C ALA A 316 -10.34 -20.99 3.58
N GLY A 317 -11.08 -19.90 3.36
CA GLY A 317 -12.54 -19.85 3.56
C GLY A 317 -12.98 -19.83 5.02
N TYR A 318 -12.09 -19.46 5.95
CA TYR A 318 -12.44 -19.31 7.36
C TYR A 318 -12.99 -17.91 7.65
N GLY A 319 -14.17 -17.87 8.26
CA GLY A 319 -14.76 -16.63 8.76
C GLY A 319 -13.87 -16.00 9.84
N ILE A 320 -13.75 -14.69 9.80
CA ILE A 320 -12.99 -13.92 10.79
C ILE A 320 -13.89 -13.70 12.01
N THR A 321 -13.47 -14.29 13.11
CA THR A 321 -14.14 -14.22 14.41
C THR A 321 -13.53 -13.16 15.34
N ALA A 322 -12.41 -12.55 14.93
CA ALA A 322 -11.78 -11.47 15.66
C ALA A 322 -12.71 -10.23 15.68
N PRO A 323 -12.75 -9.49 16.80
CA PRO A 323 -13.41 -8.19 16.86
C PRO A 323 -12.91 -7.26 15.75
N LEU A 324 -13.83 -6.55 15.08
CA LEU A 324 -13.48 -5.72 13.92
C LEU A 324 -12.52 -4.57 14.28
N ASP A 325 -12.53 -4.08 15.51
CA ASP A 325 -11.55 -3.10 16.02
C ASP A 325 -10.11 -3.65 16.10
N GLN A 326 -9.94 -4.97 16.02
CA GLN A 326 -8.63 -5.64 16.00
C GLN A 326 -8.16 -5.99 14.58
N VAL A 327 -8.98 -5.67 13.58
CA VAL A 327 -8.66 -5.88 12.16
C VAL A 327 -8.21 -4.56 11.54
N PRO A 328 -7.11 -4.53 10.76
CA PRO A 328 -6.65 -3.29 10.15
C PRO A 328 -7.72 -2.64 9.27
N PRO A 329 -7.95 -1.32 9.37
CA PRO A 329 -9.05 -0.61 8.68
C PRO A 329 -9.14 -0.86 7.18
N TYR A 330 -8.00 -1.10 6.53
CA TYR A 330 -7.93 -1.33 5.09
C TYR A 330 -8.41 -2.72 4.64
N PHE A 331 -8.71 -3.65 5.56
CA PHE A 331 -9.37 -4.93 5.25
C PHE A 331 -10.89 -4.86 5.28
N MET A 332 -11.48 -3.79 5.83
CA MET A 332 -12.92 -3.70 6.04
C MET A 332 -13.71 -3.86 4.73
N GLN A 333 -13.18 -3.36 3.62
CA GLN A 333 -13.82 -3.54 2.32
C GLN A 333 -13.82 -5.02 1.90
N ALA A 334 -12.68 -5.71 1.95
CA ALA A 334 -12.60 -7.12 1.58
C ALA A 334 -13.54 -7.99 2.44
N LEU A 335 -13.65 -7.70 3.74
CA LEU A 335 -14.57 -8.41 4.63
C LEU A 335 -16.03 -8.13 4.36
N ALA A 336 -16.36 -6.88 4.03
CA ALA A 336 -17.72 -6.50 3.66
C ALA A 336 -18.19 -7.21 2.37
N GLU A 337 -17.28 -7.46 1.44
CA GLU A 337 -17.56 -8.08 0.15
C GLU A 337 -17.40 -9.61 0.15
N ASP A 338 -16.97 -10.19 1.27
CA ASP A 338 -16.83 -11.63 1.45
C ASP A 338 -18.09 -12.24 2.07
N TYR A 339 -18.91 -12.88 1.22
CA TYR A 339 -20.16 -13.53 1.63
C TYR A 339 -19.95 -14.85 2.39
N ALA A 340 -18.71 -15.33 2.53
CA ALA A 340 -18.41 -16.45 3.42
C ALA A 340 -18.30 -16.00 4.90
N GLN A 341 -18.26 -14.69 5.15
CA GLN A 341 -18.21 -14.15 6.50
C GLN A 341 -19.57 -14.28 7.22
N PRO A 342 -19.57 -14.42 8.56
CA PRO A 342 -20.79 -14.33 9.33
C PRO A 342 -21.55 -13.02 9.02
N PRO A 343 -22.89 -13.05 8.92
CA PRO A 343 -23.70 -11.88 8.54
C PRO A 343 -23.41 -10.60 9.34
N LEU A 344 -23.22 -10.72 10.66
CA LEU A 344 -22.88 -9.58 11.52
C LEU A 344 -21.47 -9.04 11.27
N THR A 345 -20.50 -9.92 11.01
CA THR A 345 -19.13 -9.53 10.64
C THR A 345 -19.15 -8.78 9.31
N GLN A 346 -19.89 -9.29 8.32
CA GLN A 346 -20.03 -8.66 7.01
C GLN A 346 -20.64 -7.25 7.11
N LEU A 347 -21.76 -7.12 7.84
CA LEU A 347 -22.44 -5.83 8.00
C LEU A 347 -21.62 -4.83 8.83
N GLY A 348 -20.97 -5.29 9.90
CA GLY A 348 -20.06 -4.48 10.70
C GLY A 348 -18.87 -3.98 9.89
N ALA A 349 -18.27 -4.85 9.08
CA ALA A 349 -17.18 -4.50 8.18
C ALA A 349 -17.64 -3.51 7.10
N ALA A 350 -18.84 -3.69 6.55
CA ALA A 350 -19.41 -2.75 5.57
C ALA A 350 -19.61 -1.35 6.17
N LEU A 351 -20.11 -1.27 7.41
CA LEU A 351 -20.26 -0.01 8.14
C LEU A 351 -18.90 0.65 8.41
N ALA A 352 -17.92 -0.13 8.87
CA ALA A 352 -16.55 0.35 9.09
C ALA A 352 -15.91 0.84 7.79
N ALA A 353 -16.00 0.08 6.70
CA ALA A 353 -15.49 0.45 5.39
C ALA A 353 -16.10 1.76 4.88
N MET A 354 -17.41 1.96 5.09
CA MET A 354 -18.10 3.21 4.75
C MET A 354 -17.59 4.38 5.60
N ARG A 355 -17.40 4.19 6.92
CA ARG A 355 -16.80 5.21 7.81
C ARG A 355 -15.36 5.55 7.42
N HIS A 356 -14.60 4.56 6.95
CA HIS A 356 -13.26 4.76 6.40
C HIS A 356 -13.29 5.24 4.93
N GLY A 357 -14.45 5.44 4.32
CA GLY A 357 -14.55 5.89 2.93
C GLY A 357 -13.91 4.96 1.89
N SER A 358 -13.61 3.70 2.26
CA SER A 358 -13.21 2.66 1.31
C SER A 358 -14.41 2.05 0.59
N LEU A 359 -15.62 2.31 1.10
CA LEU A 359 -16.88 1.85 0.53
C LEU A 359 -17.89 3.02 0.44
N THR A 360 -18.65 3.10 -0.66
CA THR A 360 -19.63 4.18 -0.86
C THR A 360 -20.92 3.89 -0.07
N ALA A 361 -21.67 4.93 0.29
CA ALA A 361 -22.97 4.76 0.95
C ALA A 361 -23.96 3.92 0.12
N GLU A 362 -23.92 4.06 -1.21
CA GLU A 362 -24.72 3.24 -2.12
C GLU A 362 -24.32 1.76 -2.05
N ARG A 363 -23.02 1.47 -2.12
CA ARG A 363 -22.52 0.10 -2.01
C ARG A 363 -22.84 -0.51 -0.65
N PHE A 364 -22.78 0.29 0.42
CA PHE A 364 -23.18 -0.14 1.76
C PHE A 364 -24.66 -0.54 1.79
N SER A 365 -25.54 0.28 1.22
CA SER A 365 -26.96 -0.03 1.11
C SER A 365 -27.19 -1.34 0.36
N GLN A 366 -26.48 -1.58 -0.75
CA GLN A 366 -26.58 -2.83 -1.51
C GLN A 366 -26.14 -4.03 -0.68
N LEU A 367 -24.97 -3.95 -0.03
CA LEU A 367 -24.48 -5.04 0.81
C LEU A 367 -25.44 -5.34 1.96
N SER A 368 -25.96 -4.32 2.63
CA SER A 368 -26.91 -4.48 3.74
C SER A 368 -28.21 -5.20 3.37
N GLN A 369 -28.61 -5.15 2.09
CA GLN A 369 -29.79 -5.86 1.58
C GLN A 369 -29.49 -7.32 1.22
N LEU A 370 -28.22 -7.65 0.97
CA LEU A 370 -27.77 -8.99 0.58
C LEU A 370 -27.35 -9.83 1.79
N VAL A 371 -27.08 -9.20 2.93
CA VAL A 371 -26.74 -9.90 4.17
C VAL A 371 -27.94 -10.72 4.65
N ASP A 372 -27.75 -12.03 4.80
CA ASP A 372 -28.76 -12.92 5.35
C ASP A 372 -28.85 -12.74 6.88
N LEU A 373 -29.90 -12.06 7.33
CA LEU A 373 -30.18 -11.83 8.75
C LEU A 373 -31.27 -12.76 9.30
N THR A 374 -31.66 -13.81 8.58
CA THR A 374 -32.74 -14.72 8.99
C THR A 374 -32.51 -15.39 10.34
N ALA A 375 -31.24 -15.61 10.72
CA ALA A 375 -30.87 -16.16 12.02
C ALA A 375 -31.06 -15.18 13.21
N PHE A 376 -31.41 -13.92 12.95
CA PHE A 376 -31.57 -12.85 13.95
C PHE A 376 -32.99 -12.26 14.01
N GLN A 377 -33.94 -12.83 13.26
CA GLN A 377 -35.38 -12.54 13.35
C GLN A 377 -36.03 -13.53 14.33
#